data_AF-A0A920E4I7-F1
#
_entry.id   AF-A0A920E4I7-F1
#
_cell.length_a   1.000
_cell.length_b   1.000
_cell.length_c   1.000
_cell.angle_alpha   90.00
_cell.angle_beta   90.00
_cell.angle_gamma   90.00
#
_symmetry.space_group_name_H-M   'P 1'
#
loop_
_entity.id
_entity.type
_entity.pdbx_description
1 polymer ?
#
loop_
_entity_poly.entity_id
_entity_poly.type
_entity_poly.pdbx_seq_one_letter_code
_entity_poly.pdbx_strand_id
1 'polypeptide(L)'
;MDLSSQFVTYGGLVLAVLGLIYAQVTYWNIRSLPRGNDTQRKLGVTIYNGAMSFIKQEYRYIVIFVVTVGALLFYFLGMQTAICYFAGAALSMTCGWAGMTSACIANSRTAEAANTSGQGSALTTAFKGGSVMGFSVASLGILGVSGAFTIYFVLNGVNDMNLASFATNIGGFAMGASSVALFARVGGGIYTKAADVGADLVGKVEAGIPEDDPRNPATIADNVGDNVGDVAGMGADLFESYVGSVIATIVIASGLGMATNQTFGDVFISNNFDYCRDYSLLYWNKSCRYFKGF
;
A
#
# COMPACT_ATOMS: atom_id res chain seq x y z
N MET A 1 10.01 -8.87 30.04
CA MET A 1 9.52 -9.23 28.69
C MET A 1 10.12 -10.56 28.34
N ASP A 2 9.31 -11.62 28.26
CA ASP A 2 9.77 -12.95 27.86
C ASP A 2 10.34 -12.96 26.45
N LEU A 3 11.20 -13.95 26.15
CA LEU A 3 11.83 -14.15 24.84
C LEU A 3 10.81 -14.19 23.69
N SER A 4 9.59 -14.70 23.95
CA SER A 4 8.47 -14.70 22.99
C SER A 4 7.97 -13.29 22.67
N SER A 5 7.82 -12.44 23.69
CA SER A 5 7.39 -11.05 23.53
C SER A 5 8.44 -10.18 22.82
N GLN A 6 9.74 -10.46 23.05
CA GLN A 6 10.82 -9.77 22.34
C GLN A 6 10.91 -10.24 20.88
N PHE A 7 10.75 -11.52 20.59
CA PHE A 7 10.73 -12.04 19.22
C PHE A 7 9.53 -11.49 18.44
N VAL A 8 8.36 -11.37 19.05
CA VAL A 8 7.17 -10.76 18.41
C VAL A 8 7.38 -9.27 18.13
N THR A 9 8.01 -8.54 19.06
CA THR A 9 8.22 -7.08 18.94
C THR A 9 9.33 -6.74 17.94
N TYR A 10 10.50 -7.38 18.07
CA TYR A 10 11.66 -7.10 17.21
C TYR A 10 11.66 -7.90 15.91
N GLY A 11 11.03 -9.08 15.89
CA GLY A 11 10.95 -9.92 14.70
C GLY A 11 10.17 -9.25 13.57
N GLY A 12 9.09 -8.53 13.88
CA GLY A 12 8.35 -7.74 12.88
C GLY A 12 9.23 -6.67 12.22
N LEU A 13 10.01 -5.94 13.01
CA LEU A 13 10.93 -4.91 12.49
C LEU A 13 12.03 -5.53 11.62
N VAL A 14 12.61 -6.65 12.03
CA VAL A 14 13.64 -7.35 11.25
C VAL A 14 13.07 -7.83 9.91
N LEU A 15 11.88 -8.45 9.92
CA LEU A 15 11.22 -8.92 8.69
C LEU A 15 10.88 -7.76 7.75
N ALA A 16 10.41 -6.63 8.28
CA ALA A 16 10.14 -5.44 7.50
C ALA A 16 11.40 -4.91 6.82
N VAL A 17 12.52 -4.82 7.55
CA VAL A 17 13.80 -4.38 6.97
C VAL A 17 14.28 -5.36 5.89
N LEU A 18 14.18 -6.67 6.12
CA LEU A 18 14.55 -7.68 5.13
C LEU A 18 13.70 -7.58 3.86
N GLY A 19 12.39 -7.35 4.00
CA GLY A 19 11.49 -7.16 2.88
C GLY A 19 11.80 -5.89 2.07
N LEU A 20 12.12 -4.78 2.74
CA LEU A 20 12.59 -3.56 2.08
C LEU A 20 13.91 -3.75 1.35
N ILE A 21 14.87 -4.47 1.94
CA ILE A 21 16.13 -4.82 1.29
C ILE A 21 15.86 -5.64 0.03
N TYR A 22 14.98 -6.64 0.11
CA TYR A 22 14.59 -7.46 -1.05
C TYR A 22 13.95 -6.61 -2.16
N ALA A 23 13.04 -5.70 -1.81
CA ALA A 23 12.44 -4.75 -2.75
C ALA A 23 13.50 -3.87 -3.42
N GLN A 24 14.45 -3.34 -2.63
CA GLN A 24 15.53 -2.49 -3.12
C GLN A 24 16.50 -3.22 -4.05
N VAL A 25 16.87 -4.46 -3.70
CA VAL A 25 17.73 -5.32 -4.54
C VAL A 25 17.01 -5.67 -5.84
N THR A 26 15.72 -6.00 -5.79
CA THR A 26 14.92 -6.30 -6.97
C THR A 26 14.80 -5.08 -7.89
N TYR A 27 14.60 -3.89 -7.31
CA TYR A 27 14.61 -2.63 -8.05
C TYR A 27 15.95 -2.38 -8.75
N TRP A 28 17.08 -2.61 -8.07
CA TRP A 28 18.41 -2.49 -8.70
C TRP A 28 18.63 -3.51 -9.81
N ASN A 29 18.14 -4.75 -9.62
CA ASN A 29 18.20 -5.80 -10.64
C ASN A 29 17.38 -5.45 -11.87
N ILE A 30 16.23 -4.80 -11.73
CA ILE A 30 15.46 -4.30 -12.87
C ILE A 30 16.24 -3.16 -13.52
N ARG A 31 16.74 -2.21 -12.72
CA ARG A 31 17.45 -1.04 -13.24
C ARG A 31 18.67 -1.39 -14.09
N SER A 32 19.36 -2.49 -13.81
CA SER A 32 20.51 -2.96 -14.59
C SER A 32 20.14 -3.61 -15.93
N LEU A 33 18.87 -3.96 -16.16
CA LEU A 33 18.43 -4.53 -17.44
C LEU A 33 18.53 -3.50 -18.59
N PRO A 34 18.75 -3.98 -19.84
CA PRO A 34 18.81 -3.12 -21.02
C PRO A 34 17.55 -2.27 -21.18
N ARG A 35 17.73 -0.99 -21.52
CA ARG A 35 16.62 -0.02 -21.71
C ARG A 35 16.11 0.04 -23.15
N GLY A 36 16.56 -0.89 -23.99
CA GLY A 36 16.26 -0.95 -25.41
C GLY A 36 16.89 0.16 -26.25
N ASN A 37 16.28 0.41 -27.41
CA ASN A 37 16.71 1.41 -28.39
C ASN A 37 16.52 2.86 -27.91
N ASP A 38 17.04 3.82 -28.65
CA ASP A 38 16.98 5.24 -28.26
C ASP A 38 15.54 5.77 -28.16
N THR A 39 14.63 5.24 -28.98
CA THR A 39 13.20 5.59 -28.95
C THR A 39 12.54 5.11 -27.66
N GLN A 40 12.71 3.84 -27.29
CA GLN A 40 12.20 3.26 -26.03
C GLN A 40 12.76 4.01 -24.82
N ARG A 41 14.03 4.37 -24.85
CA ARG A 41 14.67 5.16 -23.79
C ARG A 41 14.02 6.54 -23.67
N LYS A 42 13.81 7.24 -24.79
CA LYS A 42 13.19 8.56 -24.81
C LYS A 42 11.74 8.52 -24.30
N LEU A 43 10.96 7.54 -24.73
CA LEU A 43 9.58 7.34 -24.28
C LEU A 43 9.54 7.03 -22.78
N GLY A 44 10.36 6.08 -22.30
CA GLY A 44 10.42 5.74 -20.88
C GLY A 44 10.78 6.91 -19.98
N VAL A 45 11.71 7.78 -20.41
CA VAL A 45 12.05 9.02 -19.67
C VAL A 45 10.89 10.03 -19.71
N THR A 46 10.19 10.14 -20.84
CA THR A 46 9.05 11.05 -20.98
C THR A 46 7.90 10.65 -20.04
N ILE A 47 7.55 9.37 -20.02
CA ILE A 47 6.53 8.80 -19.13
C ILE A 47 6.95 8.98 -17.66
N TYR A 48 8.20 8.65 -17.31
CA TYR A 48 8.71 8.82 -15.96
C TYR A 48 8.63 10.28 -15.48
N ASN A 49 9.02 11.24 -16.33
CA ASN A 49 8.97 12.66 -15.99
C ASN A 49 7.52 13.15 -15.86
N GLY A 50 6.61 12.67 -16.70
CA GLY A 50 5.18 12.97 -16.62
C GLY A 50 4.57 12.46 -15.31
N ALA A 51 4.82 11.19 -14.98
CA ALA A 51 4.34 10.55 -13.76
C ALA A 51 4.88 11.24 -12.50
N MET A 52 6.17 11.56 -12.48
CA MET A 52 6.80 12.29 -11.37
C MET A 52 6.21 13.71 -11.20
N SER A 53 5.91 14.38 -12.32
CA SER A 53 5.31 15.72 -12.29
C SER A 53 3.89 15.68 -11.72
N PHE A 54 3.10 14.68 -12.12
CA PHE A 54 1.76 14.46 -11.59
C PHE A 54 1.78 14.16 -10.10
N ILE A 55 2.54 13.16 -9.64
CA ILE A 55 2.61 12.79 -8.22
C ILE A 55 3.11 13.95 -7.36
N LYS A 56 4.10 14.71 -7.83
CA LYS A 56 4.58 15.89 -7.11
C LYS A 56 3.46 16.92 -6.90
N GLN A 57 2.62 17.13 -7.92
CA GLN A 57 1.51 18.05 -7.82
C GLN A 57 0.38 17.50 -6.94
N GLU A 58 0.00 16.24 -7.11
CA GLU A 58 -1.01 15.57 -6.30
C GLU A 58 -0.63 15.57 -4.82
N TYR A 59 0.61 15.16 -4.50
CA TYR A 59 1.09 15.10 -3.12
C TYR A 59 1.18 16.47 -2.47
N ARG A 60 1.42 17.54 -3.25
CA ARG A 60 1.38 18.90 -2.73
C ARG A 60 -0.01 19.26 -2.16
N TYR A 61 -1.08 18.85 -2.84
CA TYR A 61 -2.45 19.06 -2.34
C TYR A 61 -2.78 18.12 -1.18
N ILE A 62 -2.39 16.84 -1.27
CA ILE A 62 -2.60 15.86 -0.21
C ILE A 62 -1.93 16.32 1.09
N VAL A 63 -0.70 16.85 1.04
CA VAL A 63 0.02 17.34 2.22
C VAL A 63 -0.75 18.48 2.90
N ILE A 64 -1.34 19.41 2.15
CA ILE A 64 -2.15 20.49 2.73
C ILE A 64 -3.35 19.91 3.50
N PHE A 65 -4.03 18.92 2.91
CA PHE A 65 -5.15 18.23 3.55
C PHE A 65 -4.70 17.47 4.81
N VAL A 66 -3.64 16.68 4.71
CA VAL A 66 -3.07 15.88 5.82
C VAL A 66 -2.64 16.79 6.97
N VAL A 67 -1.99 17.92 6.70
CA VAL A 67 -1.61 18.87 7.77
C VAL A 67 -2.85 19.48 8.42
N THR A 68 -3.88 19.81 7.65
CA THR A 68 -5.13 20.40 8.16
C THR A 68 -5.86 19.41 9.07
N VAL A 69 -6.08 18.18 8.60
CA VAL A 69 -6.73 17.13 9.41
C VAL A 69 -5.87 16.75 10.60
N GLY A 70 -4.56 16.62 10.42
CA GLY A 70 -3.62 16.33 11.51
C GLY A 70 -3.64 17.38 12.62
N ALA A 71 -3.79 18.67 12.28
CA ALA A 71 -3.95 19.73 13.27
C ALA A 71 -5.27 19.63 14.06
N LEU A 72 -6.37 19.26 13.38
CA LEU A 72 -7.65 19.00 14.05
C LEU A 72 -7.54 17.79 14.99
N LEU A 73 -6.94 16.70 14.53
CA LEU A 73 -6.72 15.50 15.35
C LEU A 73 -5.83 15.81 16.55
N PHE A 74 -4.80 16.64 16.38
CA PHE A 74 -3.95 17.08 17.48
C PHE A 74 -4.76 17.83 18.56
N TYR A 75 -5.67 18.72 18.15
CA TYR A 75 -6.49 19.49 19.08
C TYR A 75 -7.56 18.64 19.79
N PHE A 76 -8.21 17.71 19.08
CA PHE A 76 -9.35 16.95 19.63
C PHE A 76 -8.97 15.60 20.25
N LEU A 77 -8.01 14.87 19.68
CA LEU A 77 -7.63 13.51 20.10
C LEU A 77 -6.23 13.46 20.74
N GLY A 78 -5.44 14.51 20.59
CA GLY A 78 -4.14 14.64 21.24
C GLY A 78 -2.94 14.30 20.34
N MET A 79 -1.75 14.50 20.90
CA MET A 79 -0.47 14.48 20.17
C MET A 79 -0.14 13.10 19.58
N GLN A 80 -0.38 12.03 20.33
CA GLN A 80 -0.01 10.67 19.93
C GLN A 80 -0.81 10.20 18.72
N THR A 81 -2.12 10.46 18.71
CA THR A 81 -2.99 10.13 17.56
C THR A 81 -2.57 10.92 16.32
N ALA A 82 -2.24 12.21 16.47
CA ALA A 82 -1.77 13.03 15.36
C ALA A 82 -0.42 12.53 14.78
N ILE A 83 0.52 12.12 15.63
CA ILE A 83 1.80 11.53 15.19
C ILE A 83 1.55 10.24 14.40
N CYS A 84 0.69 9.35 14.91
CA CYS A 84 0.30 8.14 14.21
C CYS A 84 -0.34 8.45 12.85
N TYR A 85 -1.21 9.46 12.78
CA TYR A 85 -1.82 9.93 11.55
C TYR A 85 -0.80 10.40 10.51
N PHE A 86 0.16 11.25 10.91
CA PHE A 86 1.23 11.69 10.00
C PHE A 86 2.12 10.53 9.55
N ALA A 87 2.42 9.59 10.44
CA ALA A 87 3.21 8.40 10.10
C ALA A 87 2.49 7.52 9.06
N GLY A 88 1.19 7.26 9.25
CA GLY A 88 0.39 6.49 8.29
C GLY A 88 0.28 7.17 6.93
N ALA A 89 0.05 8.49 6.92
CA ALA A 89 0.01 9.28 5.69
C ALA A 89 1.37 9.27 4.96
N ALA A 90 2.48 9.48 5.68
CA ALA A 90 3.81 9.47 5.10
C ALA A 90 4.15 8.10 4.48
N LEU A 91 3.88 7.01 5.20
CA LEU A 91 4.15 5.66 4.72
C LEU A 91 3.29 5.32 3.49
N SER A 92 2.00 5.69 3.49
CA SER A 92 1.12 5.51 2.33
C SER A 92 1.65 6.25 1.09
N MET A 93 2.08 7.51 1.24
CA MET A 93 2.72 8.28 0.17
C MET A 93 4.00 7.61 -0.35
N THR A 94 4.84 7.06 0.55
CA THR A 94 6.07 6.37 0.14
C THR A 94 5.78 5.06 -0.61
N CYS A 95 4.73 4.32 -0.24
CA CYS A 95 4.30 3.12 -0.96
C CYS A 95 3.91 3.44 -2.41
N GLY A 96 3.04 4.44 -2.62
CA GLY A 96 2.63 4.86 -3.96
C GLY A 96 3.81 5.34 -4.82
N TRP A 97 4.70 6.13 -4.23
CA TRP A 97 5.89 6.65 -4.92
C TRP A 97 6.90 5.55 -5.29
N ALA A 98 7.17 4.61 -4.38
CA ALA A 98 8.07 3.49 -4.62
C ALA A 98 7.51 2.55 -5.71
N GLY A 99 6.21 2.26 -5.65
CA GLY A 99 5.51 1.45 -6.65
C GLY A 99 5.59 2.07 -8.05
N MET A 100 5.16 3.32 -8.19
CA MET A 100 5.23 4.06 -9.45
C MET A 100 6.64 4.10 -10.02
N THR A 101 7.64 4.42 -9.18
CA THR A 101 9.04 4.53 -9.61
C THR A 101 9.56 3.19 -10.15
N SER A 102 9.20 2.09 -9.50
CA SER A 102 9.53 0.74 -9.98
C SER A 102 8.85 0.43 -11.32
N ALA A 103 7.54 0.70 -11.42
CA ALA A 103 6.76 0.45 -12.63
C ALA A 103 7.30 1.24 -13.84
N CYS A 104 7.47 2.56 -13.71
CA CYS A 104 8.00 3.40 -14.79
C CYS A 104 9.37 2.91 -15.31
N ILE A 105 10.19 2.35 -14.42
CA ILE A 105 11.51 1.80 -14.77
C ILE A 105 11.37 0.42 -15.42
N ALA A 106 10.44 -0.42 -14.96
CA ALA A 106 10.18 -1.74 -15.51
C ALA A 106 9.58 -1.69 -16.92
N ASN A 107 8.67 -0.75 -17.22
CA ASN A 107 7.89 -0.72 -18.47
C ASN A 107 8.75 -0.81 -19.74
N SER A 108 9.74 0.09 -19.90
CA SER A 108 10.60 0.09 -21.10
C SER A 108 11.48 -1.16 -21.19
N ARG A 109 11.83 -1.77 -20.05
CA ARG A 109 12.66 -2.98 -19.97
C ARG A 109 11.86 -4.23 -20.28
N THR A 110 10.59 -4.26 -19.88
CA THR A 110 9.65 -5.32 -20.26
C THR A 110 9.44 -5.32 -21.77
N ALA A 111 9.29 -4.15 -22.39
CA ALA A 111 9.18 -4.03 -23.84
C ALA A 111 10.44 -4.53 -24.57
N GLU A 112 11.63 -4.19 -24.07
CA GLU A 112 12.88 -4.69 -24.64
C GLU A 112 13.05 -6.21 -24.44
N ALA A 113 12.73 -6.72 -23.25
CA ALA A 113 12.79 -8.15 -22.98
C ALA A 113 11.84 -8.96 -23.88
N ALA A 114 10.66 -8.40 -24.21
CA ALA A 114 9.74 -8.99 -25.18
C ALA A 114 10.33 -9.04 -26.59
N ASN A 115 11.02 -7.96 -27.00
CA ASN A 115 11.65 -7.84 -28.31
C ASN A 115 12.85 -8.79 -28.48
N THR A 116 13.70 -8.93 -27.47
CA THR A 116 14.95 -9.71 -27.59
C THR A 116 14.83 -11.17 -27.17
N SER A 117 13.99 -11.45 -26.17
CA SER A 117 14.02 -12.71 -25.42
C SER A 117 12.64 -13.34 -25.26
N GLY A 118 11.62 -12.77 -25.90
CA GLY A 118 10.26 -13.30 -25.95
C GLY A 118 9.46 -13.13 -24.66
N GLN A 119 8.27 -13.73 -24.66
CA GLN A 119 7.22 -13.49 -23.67
C GLN A 119 7.62 -13.89 -22.24
N GLY A 120 8.36 -15.00 -22.05
CA GLY A 120 8.75 -15.46 -20.71
C GLY A 120 9.69 -14.50 -19.98
N SER A 121 10.62 -13.88 -20.72
CA SER A 121 11.53 -12.87 -20.18
C SER A 121 10.80 -11.56 -19.85
N ALA A 122 9.89 -11.15 -20.73
CA ALA A 122 9.02 -9.99 -20.51
C ALA A 122 8.18 -10.15 -19.25
N LEU A 123 7.52 -11.30 -19.08
CA LEU A 123 6.71 -11.61 -17.90
C LEU A 123 7.57 -11.60 -16.63
N THR A 124 8.76 -12.20 -16.66
CA THR A 124 9.68 -12.20 -15.50
C THR A 124 10.09 -10.78 -15.11
N THR A 125 10.32 -9.91 -16.09
CA THR A 125 10.71 -8.51 -15.86
C THR A 125 9.54 -7.71 -15.28
N ALA A 126 8.34 -7.87 -15.85
CA ALA A 126 7.11 -7.24 -15.35
C ALA A 126 6.78 -7.71 -13.92
N PHE A 127 6.89 -9.02 -13.65
CA PHE A 127 6.63 -9.60 -12.34
C PHE A 127 7.62 -9.08 -11.29
N LYS A 128 8.91 -8.96 -11.63
CA LYS A 128 9.89 -8.31 -10.76
C LYS A 128 9.53 -6.84 -10.51
N GLY A 129 9.07 -6.12 -11.52
CA GLY A 129 8.59 -4.73 -11.39
C GLY A 129 7.47 -4.59 -10.36
N GLY A 130 6.46 -5.45 -10.46
CA GLY A 130 5.33 -5.51 -9.54
C GLY A 130 5.69 -6.03 -8.14
N SER A 131 6.65 -6.95 -8.03
CA SER A 131 7.06 -7.48 -6.72
C SER A 131 7.71 -6.40 -5.84
N VAL A 132 8.44 -5.43 -6.41
CA VAL A 132 8.98 -4.28 -5.65
C VAL A 132 7.86 -3.53 -4.94
N MET A 133 6.73 -3.27 -5.63
CA MET A 133 5.57 -2.61 -5.04
C MET A 133 4.96 -3.46 -3.92
N GLY A 134 4.72 -4.76 -4.17
CA GLY A 134 4.13 -5.66 -3.17
C GLY A 134 4.97 -5.80 -1.90
N PHE A 135 6.28 -6.01 -2.04
CA PHE A 135 7.19 -6.08 -0.90
C PHE A 135 7.32 -4.72 -0.19
N SER A 136 7.28 -3.60 -0.91
CA SER A 136 7.30 -2.27 -0.28
C SER A 136 6.05 -2.04 0.57
N VAL A 137 4.86 -2.34 0.04
CA VAL A 137 3.58 -2.19 0.76
C VAL A 137 3.56 -3.05 2.03
N ALA A 138 3.87 -4.34 1.90
CA ALA A 138 3.89 -5.25 3.03
C ALA A 138 4.92 -4.83 4.09
N SER A 139 6.14 -4.50 3.66
CA SER A 139 7.23 -4.18 4.57
C SER A 139 7.03 -2.84 5.28
N LEU A 140 6.58 -1.80 4.57
CA LEU A 140 6.30 -0.49 5.17
C LEU A 140 5.11 -0.57 6.13
N GLY A 141 4.11 -1.41 5.86
CA GLY A 141 2.98 -1.60 6.77
C GLY A 141 3.39 -2.30 8.06
N ILE A 142 4.19 -3.38 7.97
CA ILE A 142 4.77 -4.02 9.16
C ILE A 142 5.67 -3.04 9.90
N LEU A 143 6.57 -2.34 9.20
CA LEU A 143 7.48 -1.36 9.82
C LEU A 143 6.73 -0.27 10.56
N GLY A 144 5.65 0.26 9.96
CA GLY A 144 4.82 1.31 10.54
C GLY A 144 4.09 0.85 11.80
N VAL A 145 3.36 -0.27 11.71
CA VAL A 145 2.56 -0.79 12.84
C VAL A 145 3.46 -1.33 13.96
N SER A 146 4.45 -2.16 13.64
CA SER A 146 5.39 -2.70 14.63
C SER A 146 6.30 -1.61 15.21
N GLY A 147 6.68 -0.61 14.41
CA GLY A 147 7.45 0.55 14.87
C GLY A 147 6.65 1.41 15.84
N ALA A 148 5.40 1.75 15.49
CA ALA A 148 4.51 2.49 16.38
C ALA A 148 4.25 1.74 17.69
N PHE A 149 4.02 0.42 17.63
CA PHE A 149 3.87 -0.43 18.81
C PHE A 149 5.13 -0.41 19.69
N THR A 150 6.31 -0.64 19.10
CA THR A 150 7.58 -0.69 19.83
C THR A 150 7.88 0.63 20.51
N ILE A 151 7.79 1.75 19.78
CA ILE A 151 8.05 3.09 20.33
C ILE A 151 7.12 3.41 21.49
N TYR A 152 5.82 3.11 21.33
CA TYR A 152 4.83 3.43 22.35
C TYR A 152 5.06 2.65 23.65
N PHE A 153 5.28 1.33 23.56
CA PHE A 153 5.42 0.47 24.74
C PHE A 153 6.81 0.52 25.38
N VAL A 154 7.86 0.87 24.63
CA VAL A 154 9.18 1.13 25.21
C VAL A 154 9.16 2.39 26.09
N LEU A 155 8.42 3.43 25.67
CA LEU A 155 8.36 4.69 26.41
C LEU A 155 7.41 4.65 27.63
N ASN A 156 6.27 3.95 27.51
CA ASN A 156 5.21 4.01 28.52
C ASN A 156 5.09 2.73 29.38
N GLY A 157 5.76 1.64 29.01
CA GLY A 157 5.58 0.33 29.64
C GLY A 157 4.27 -0.36 29.25
N VAL A 158 4.23 -1.68 29.42
CA VAL A 158 3.07 -2.52 29.06
C VAL A 158 2.12 -2.61 30.24
N ASN A 159 1.00 -1.89 30.16
CA ASN A 159 -0.11 -1.90 31.12
C ASN A 159 -1.45 -1.86 30.37
N ASP A 160 -2.54 -2.36 30.96
CA ASP A 160 -3.86 -2.44 30.31
C ASP A 160 -4.40 -1.06 29.88
N MET A 161 -4.17 -0.03 30.69
CA MET A 161 -4.56 1.35 30.36
C MET A 161 -3.75 1.93 29.18
N ASN A 162 -2.48 1.55 29.08
CA ASN A 162 -1.60 1.96 27.98
C ASN A 162 -1.99 1.28 26.67
N LEU A 163 -2.45 0.03 26.75
CA LEU A 163 -2.94 -0.72 25.61
C LEU A 163 -4.23 -0.13 25.02
N ALA A 164 -5.20 0.22 25.86
CA ALA A 164 -6.42 0.91 25.45
C ALA A 164 -6.12 2.25 24.77
N SER A 165 -5.16 2.99 25.34
CA SER A 165 -4.68 4.25 24.78
C SER A 165 -3.97 4.04 23.44
N PHE A 166 -3.15 2.99 23.32
CA PHE A 166 -2.48 2.63 22.06
C PHE A 166 -3.48 2.29 20.96
N ALA A 167 -4.52 1.50 21.26
CA ALA A 167 -5.56 1.15 20.30
C ALA A 167 -6.26 2.38 19.71
N THR A 168 -6.53 3.39 20.54
CA THR A 168 -7.10 4.66 20.07
C THR A 168 -6.10 5.44 19.21
N ASN A 169 -4.85 5.53 19.66
CA ASN A 169 -3.80 6.28 18.95
C ASN A 169 -3.45 5.69 17.58
N ILE A 170 -3.31 4.36 17.50
CA ILE A 170 -2.99 3.66 16.25
C ILE A 170 -4.15 3.74 15.25
N GLY A 171 -5.38 3.97 15.69
CA GLY A 171 -6.50 4.32 14.81
C GLY A 171 -6.22 5.54 13.94
N GLY A 172 -5.46 6.52 14.47
CA GLY A 172 -4.96 7.66 13.70
C GLY A 172 -4.09 7.24 12.52
N PHE A 173 -3.27 6.20 12.66
CA PHE A 173 -2.42 5.68 11.58
C PHE A 173 -3.26 5.17 10.41
N ALA A 174 -4.29 4.36 10.68
CA ALA A 174 -5.21 3.88 9.64
C ALA A 174 -5.91 5.06 8.94
N MET A 175 -6.38 6.05 9.71
CA MET A 175 -7.02 7.24 9.17
C MET A 175 -6.07 8.06 8.27
N GLY A 176 -4.79 8.16 8.63
CA GLY A 176 -3.76 8.83 7.83
C GLY A 176 -3.50 8.10 6.52
N ALA A 177 -3.36 6.78 6.57
CA ALA A 177 -3.19 5.94 5.38
C ALA A 177 -4.38 6.09 4.40
N SER A 178 -5.60 6.07 4.94
CA SER A 178 -6.86 6.20 4.18
C SER A 178 -7.07 7.57 3.57
N SER A 179 -6.69 8.63 4.29
CA SER A 179 -6.72 9.99 3.76
C SER A 179 -5.89 10.11 2.47
N VAL A 180 -4.66 9.56 2.48
CA VAL A 180 -3.79 9.59 1.30
C VAL A 180 -4.30 8.67 0.19
N ALA A 181 -4.71 7.45 0.53
CA ALA A 181 -5.21 6.47 -0.44
C ALA A 181 -6.42 6.98 -1.21
N LEU A 182 -7.36 7.66 -0.52
CA LEU A 182 -8.54 8.26 -1.14
C LEU A 182 -8.15 9.25 -2.24
N PHE A 183 -7.26 10.21 -1.93
CA PHE A 183 -6.87 11.22 -2.92
C PHE A 183 -6.00 10.64 -4.03
N ALA A 184 -5.05 9.76 -3.72
CA ALA A 184 -4.18 9.14 -4.73
C ALA A 184 -4.98 8.27 -5.71
N ARG A 185 -5.98 7.53 -5.23
CA ARG A 185 -6.83 6.68 -6.07
C ARG A 185 -7.81 7.49 -6.92
N VAL A 186 -8.41 8.54 -6.34
CA VAL A 186 -9.35 9.40 -7.08
C VAL A 186 -8.61 10.29 -8.07
N GLY A 187 -7.54 10.96 -7.64
CA GLY A 187 -6.74 11.85 -8.47
C GLY A 187 -6.08 11.11 -9.63
N GLY A 188 -5.32 10.06 -9.33
CA GLY A 188 -4.72 9.18 -10.34
C GLY A 188 -5.75 8.48 -11.23
N GLY A 189 -6.88 8.04 -10.65
CA GLY A 189 -7.97 7.39 -11.37
C GLY A 189 -8.67 8.31 -12.39
N ILE A 190 -8.92 9.57 -12.01
CA ILE A 190 -9.47 10.58 -12.93
C ILE A 190 -8.48 10.87 -14.05
N TYR A 191 -7.19 11.04 -13.71
CA TYR A 191 -6.16 11.33 -14.70
C TYR A 191 -6.03 10.20 -15.74
N THR A 192 -5.90 8.95 -15.28
CA THR A 192 -5.73 7.80 -16.18
C THR A 192 -6.97 7.59 -17.04
N LYS A 193 -8.17 7.55 -16.44
CA LYS A 193 -9.38 7.23 -17.20
C LYS A 193 -9.81 8.35 -18.15
N ALA A 194 -9.52 9.61 -17.84
CA ALA A 194 -9.75 10.69 -18.80
C ALA A 194 -8.82 10.58 -20.02
N ALA A 195 -7.57 10.15 -19.82
CA ALA A 195 -6.60 9.99 -20.90
C ALA A 195 -6.89 8.74 -21.75
N ASP A 196 -7.10 7.59 -21.11
CA ASP A 196 -7.45 6.28 -21.69
C ASP A 196 -8.68 6.41 -22.61
N VAL A 197 -9.81 6.87 -22.06
CA VAL A 197 -11.06 7.04 -22.84
C VAL A 197 -10.89 8.03 -23.99
N GLY A 198 -10.15 9.13 -23.79
CA GLY A 198 -9.90 10.12 -24.83
C GLY A 198 -9.00 9.59 -25.95
N ALA A 199 -7.95 8.84 -25.60
CA ALA A 199 -7.03 8.23 -26.54
C ALA A 199 -7.73 7.17 -27.39
N ASP A 200 -8.49 6.30 -26.75
CA ASP A 200 -9.14 5.17 -27.40
C ASP A 200 -10.30 5.56 -28.30
N LEU A 201 -11.17 6.45 -27.85
CA LEU A 201 -12.33 6.85 -28.67
C LEU A 201 -11.89 7.58 -29.93
N VAL A 202 -11.04 8.59 -29.80
CA VAL A 202 -10.59 9.37 -30.96
C VAL A 202 -9.64 8.56 -31.84
N GLY A 203 -8.75 7.77 -31.24
CA GLY A 203 -7.79 6.94 -31.97
C GLY A 203 -8.46 5.78 -32.71
N LYS A 204 -9.08 4.86 -31.96
CA LYS A 204 -9.61 3.59 -32.50
C LYS A 204 -10.91 3.80 -33.26
N VAL A 205 -11.84 4.59 -32.73
CA VAL A 205 -13.22 4.69 -33.25
C VAL A 205 -13.37 5.77 -34.32
N GLU A 206 -12.81 6.97 -34.10
CA GLU A 206 -12.98 8.09 -35.04
C GLU A 206 -11.92 8.10 -36.14
N ALA A 207 -10.64 8.01 -35.77
CA ALA A 207 -9.52 8.10 -36.72
C ALA A 207 -9.13 6.75 -37.34
N GLY A 208 -9.57 5.63 -36.75
CA GLY A 208 -9.24 4.28 -37.21
C GLY A 208 -7.75 3.94 -37.15
N ILE A 209 -7.01 4.58 -36.25
CA ILE A 209 -5.58 4.27 -36.00
C ILE A 209 -5.45 3.21 -34.89
N PRO A 210 -4.34 2.45 -34.86
CA PRO A 210 -4.08 1.49 -33.79
C PRO A 210 -4.08 2.13 -32.40
N GLU A 211 -4.28 1.28 -31.39
CA GLU A 211 -4.03 1.60 -29.98
C GLU A 211 -2.57 2.00 -29.75
N ASP A 212 -2.33 2.91 -28.81
CA ASP A 212 -1.00 3.44 -28.47
C ASP A 212 -0.23 4.02 -29.68
N ASP A 213 -0.93 4.46 -30.73
CA ASP A 213 -0.27 5.00 -31.92
C ASP A 213 0.42 6.34 -31.61
N PRO A 214 1.70 6.52 -31.99
CA PRO A 214 2.46 7.73 -31.67
C PRO A 214 1.92 9.01 -32.30
N ARG A 215 0.98 8.91 -33.26
CA ARG A 215 0.28 10.06 -33.84
C ARG A 215 -0.81 10.61 -32.93
N ASN A 216 -1.30 9.80 -31.98
CA ASN A 216 -2.32 10.21 -31.03
C ASN A 216 -1.67 10.95 -29.85
N PRO A 217 -1.99 12.25 -29.64
CA PRO A 217 -1.36 13.05 -28.59
C PRO A 217 -1.73 12.60 -27.16
N ALA A 218 -2.79 11.82 -26.98
CA ALA A 218 -3.25 11.38 -25.66
C ALA A 218 -2.48 10.15 -25.12
N THR A 219 -1.74 9.42 -25.95
CA THR A 219 -1.06 8.15 -25.58
C THR A 219 -0.01 8.31 -24.48
N ILE A 220 0.72 9.43 -24.46
CA ILE A 220 1.66 9.72 -23.37
C ILE A 220 0.91 9.98 -22.06
N ALA A 221 -0.22 10.66 -22.10
CA ALA A 221 -1.03 10.92 -20.91
C ALA A 221 -1.63 9.63 -20.36
N ASP A 222 -2.07 8.73 -21.25
CA ASP A 222 -2.60 7.42 -20.91
C ASP A 222 -1.55 6.54 -20.20
N ASN A 223 -0.38 6.36 -20.84
CA ASN A 223 0.73 5.62 -20.26
C ASN A 223 1.28 6.26 -18.96
N VAL A 224 1.23 7.59 -18.81
CA VAL A 224 1.52 8.25 -17.53
C VAL A 224 0.45 7.90 -16.50
N GLY A 225 -0.82 7.91 -16.92
CA GLY A 225 -2.01 7.52 -16.18
C GLY A 225 -1.88 6.16 -15.53
N ASP A 226 -1.47 5.14 -16.27
CA ASP A 226 -1.26 3.78 -15.75
C ASP A 226 -0.30 3.77 -14.55
N ASN A 227 0.75 4.59 -14.60
CA ASN A 227 1.75 4.63 -13.53
C ASN A 227 1.25 5.40 -12.30
N VAL A 228 0.43 6.43 -12.48
CA VAL A 228 -0.04 7.28 -11.37
C VAL A 228 -1.34 6.77 -10.74
N GLY A 229 -2.29 6.31 -11.55
CA GLY A 229 -3.55 5.74 -11.07
C GLY A 229 -3.40 4.27 -10.69
N ASP A 230 -3.08 3.44 -11.67
CA ASP A 230 -3.17 1.99 -11.53
C ASP A 230 -2.02 1.41 -10.70
N VAL A 231 -0.90 2.12 -10.57
CA VAL A 231 0.21 1.72 -9.70
C VAL A 231 0.25 2.54 -8.42
N ALA A 232 0.43 3.87 -8.48
CA ALA A 232 0.62 4.65 -7.26
C ALA A 232 -0.64 4.67 -6.38
N GLY A 233 -1.81 4.93 -6.99
CA GLY A 233 -3.11 4.89 -6.32
C GLY A 233 -3.41 3.51 -5.73
N MET A 234 -3.19 2.44 -6.51
CA MET A 234 -3.34 1.06 -6.01
C MET A 234 -2.38 0.73 -4.86
N GLY A 235 -1.16 1.25 -4.88
CA GLY A 235 -0.16 1.01 -3.83
C GLY A 235 -0.57 1.62 -2.50
N ALA A 236 -1.10 2.85 -2.53
CA ALA A 236 -1.64 3.52 -1.36
C ALA A 236 -2.92 2.83 -0.85
N ASP A 237 -3.79 2.38 -1.75
CA ASP A 237 -5.03 1.65 -1.44
C ASP A 237 -4.76 0.30 -0.76
N LEU A 238 -3.85 -0.51 -1.32
CA LEU A 238 -3.47 -1.79 -0.71
C LEU A 238 -2.78 -1.60 0.64
N PHE A 239 -1.94 -0.57 0.78
CA PHE A 239 -1.32 -0.24 2.06
C PHE A 239 -2.37 0.12 3.12
N GLU A 240 -3.36 0.93 2.74
CA GLU A 240 -4.45 1.28 3.64
C GLU A 240 -5.26 0.06 4.06
N SER A 241 -5.71 -0.76 3.11
CA SER A 241 -6.55 -1.92 3.42
C SER A 241 -5.78 -2.94 4.27
N TYR A 242 -4.49 -3.12 3.99
CA TYR A 242 -3.62 -3.97 4.80
C TYR A 242 -3.52 -3.46 6.23
N VAL A 243 -3.04 -2.24 6.43
CA VAL A 243 -2.79 -1.70 7.78
C VAL A 243 -4.10 -1.46 8.54
N GLY A 244 -5.15 -1.03 7.84
CA GLY A 244 -6.49 -0.86 8.39
C GLY A 244 -7.05 -2.17 8.96
N SER A 245 -6.90 -3.28 8.25
CA SER A 245 -7.34 -4.59 8.75
C SER A 245 -6.58 -5.01 10.03
N VAL A 246 -5.25 -4.84 10.05
CA VAL A 246 -4.43 -5.14 11.23
C VAL A 246 -4.82 -4.25 12.41
N ILE A 247 -4.96 -2.95 12.19
CA ILE A 247 -5.35 -2.00 13.24
C ILE A 247 -6.74 -2.30 13.78
N ALA A 248 -7.71 -2.62 12.92
CA ALA A 248 -9.05 -3.02 13.36
C ALA A 248 -9.00 -4.23 14.32
N THR A 249 -8.18 -5.23 14.01
CA THR A 249 -8.01 -6.38 14.90
C THR A 249 -7.36 -6.00 16.24
N ILE A 250 -6.38 -5.08 16.25
CA ILE A 250 -5.75 -4.56 17.49
C ILE A 250 -6.80 -3.85 18.36
N VAL A 251 -7.63 -3.01 17.75
CA VAL A 251 -8.67 -2.26 18.47
C VAL A 251 -9.70 -3.20 19.09
N ILE A 252 -10.18 -4.19 18.33
CA ILE A 252 -11.13 -5.19 18.83
C ILE A 252 -10.50 -6.03 19.96
N ALA A 253 -9.27 -6.50 19.79
CA ALA A 253 -8.56 -7.28 20.81
C ALA A 253 -8.35 -6.48 22.11
N SER A 254 -7.99 -5.20 21.99
CA SER A 254 -7.88 -4.30 23.15
C SER A 254 -9.21 -4.14 23.88
N GLY A 255 -10.32 -3.94 23.15
CA GLY A 255 -11.65 -3.81 23.76
C GLY A 255 -12.13 -5.08 24.46
N LEU A 256 -11.86 -6.25 23.87
CA LEU A 256 -12.18 -7.55 24.47
C LEU A 256 -11.36 -7.83 25.73
N GLY A 257 -10.05 -7.57 25.71
CA GLY A 257 -9.18 -7.75 26.88
C GLY A 257 -9.61 -6.90 28.08
N MET A 258 -10.08 -5.67 27.83
CA MET A 258 -10.65 -4.81 28.86
C MET A 258 -11.98 -5.36 29.43
N ALA A 259 -12.79 -6.04 28.62
CA ALA A 259 -14.08 -6.60 29.05
C ALA A 259 -13.94 -7.88 29.86
N THR A 260 -12.89 -8.68 29.63
CA THR A 260 -12.68 -9.99 30.29
C THR A 260 -11.73 -9.93 31.49
N ASN A 261 -11.10 -8.78 31.76
CA ASN A 261 -10.09 -8.62 32.81
C ASN A 261 -8.92 -9.62 32.67
N GLN A 262 -8.65 -10.07 31.44
CA GLN A 262 -7.55 -10.99 31.11
C GLN A 262 -6.38 -10.23 30.53
N THR A 263 -5.18 -10.54 31.04
CA THR A 263 -3.92 -9.97 30.58
C THR A 263 -3.66 -10.34 29.11
N PHE A 264 -3.06 -9.43 28.33
CA PHE A 264 -2.81 -9.63 26.89
C PHE A 264 -2.03 -10.93 26.56
N GLY A 265 -1.22 -11.43 27.51
CA GLY A 265 -0.54 -12.71 27.41
C GLY A 265 -1.49 -13.92 27.40
N ASP A 266 -2.61 -13.85 28.10
CA ASP A 266 -3.59 -14.94 28.18
C ASP A 266 -4.39 -15.05 26.87
N VAL A 267 -4.67 -13.93 26.20
CA VAL A 267 -5.39 -13.95 24.91
C VAL A 267 -4.58 -14.65 23.80
N PHE A 268 -3.25 -14.49 23.79
CA PHE A 268 -2.37 -15.12 22.80
C PHE A 268 -1.82 -16.50 23.21
N ILE A 269 -1.66 -16.78 24.51
CA ILE A 269 -1.06 -18.03 25.02
C ILE A 269 -2.12 -19.03 25.52
N SER A 270 -3.27 -18.58 26.05
CA SER A 270 -4.30 -19.48 26.59
C SER A 270 -5.26 -20.04 25.54
N ASN A 271 -5.30 -19.47 24.32
CA ASN A 271 -6.17 -19.94 23.24
C ASN A 271 -5.41 -20.82 22.23
N ASN A 272 -4.63 -21.77 22.73
CA ASN A 272 -4.29 -22.94 21.91
C ASN A 272 -5.59 -23.63 21.48
N PHE A 273 -5.87 -23.54 20.17
CA PHE A 273 -6.71 -24.45 19.38
C PHE A 273 -8.22 -24.60 19.62
N ASP A 274 -8.82 -24.17 20.73
CA ASP A 274 -10.24 -24.49 20.98
C ASP A 274 -11.27 -23.46 20.45
N TYR A 275 -10.95 -22.16 20.37
CA TYR A 275 -11.93 -21.14 19.94
C TYR A 275 -12.31 -21.20 18.44
N CYS A 276 -11.46 -21.76 17.58
CA CYS A 276 -11.78 -21.97 16.15
C CYS A 276 -12.80 -23.10 15.91
N ARG A 277 -13.04 -23.96 16.91
CA ARG A 277 -13.95 -25.11 16.76
C ARG A 277 -15.43 -24.73 16.94
N ASP A 278 -15.73 -23.79 17.83
CA ASP A 278 -17.12 -23.49 18.18
C ASP A 278 -17.77 -22.45 17.26
N TYR A 279 -17.02 -21.47 16.75
CA TYR A 279 -17.57 -20.46 15.84
C TYR A 279 -17.72 -20.95 14.39
N SER A 280 -16.90 -21.90 13.96
CA SER A 280 -17.02 -22.50 12.62
C SER A 280 -18.28 -23.36 12.49
N LEU A 281 -18.78 -24.01 13.55
CA LEU A 281 -20.01 -24.80 13.50
C LEU A 281 -21.30 -23.98 13.58
N LEU A 282 -21.28 -22.82 14.24
CA LEU A 282 -22.48 -21.98 14.43
C LEU A 282 -22.83 -21.12 13.20
N TYR A 283 -21.84 -20.63 12.45
CA TYR A 283 -22.09 -19.81 11.26
C TYR A 283 -22.22 -20.63 9.97
N TRP A 284 -21.53 -21.78 9.86
CA TRP A 284 -21.63 -22.63 8.67
C TRP A 284 -22.99 -23.35 8.57
N ASN A 285 -23.61 -23.68 9.72
CA ASN A 285 -24.93 -24.34 9.76
C ASN A 285 -26.11 -23.37 9.50
N LYS A 286 -25.92 -22.05 9.66
CA LYS A 286 -26.95 -21.05 9.32
C LYS A 286 -26.92 -20.66 7.84
N SER A 287 -25.74 -20.56 7.22
CA SER A 287 -25.61 -20.17 5.81
C SER A 287 -26.00 -21.28 4.82
N CYS A 288 -25.86 -22.56 5.18
CA CYS A 288 -26.30 -23.68 4.32
C CYS A 288 -27.82 -23.89 4.27
N ARG A 289 -28.62 -23.16 5.05
CA ARG A 289 -30.10 -23.28 5.03
C ARG A 289 -30.78 -22.40 3.98
N TYR A 290 -30.06 -21.48 3.36
CA TYR A 290 -30.58 -20.57 2.33
C TYR A 290 -30.21 -20.96 0.88
N PHE A 291 -29.47 -22.05 0.67
CA PHE A 291 -29.01 -22.51 -0.65
C PHE A 291 -29.60 -23.87 -1.08
N LYS A 292 -30.70 -24.32 -0.46
CA LYS A 292 -31.49 -25.48 -0.91
C LYS A 292 -32.91 -25.03 -1.27
N GLY A 293 -33.02 -24.29 -2.37
CA GLY A 293 -34.29 -23.76 -2.84
C GLY A 293 -34.19 -22.90 -4.10
N PHE A 294 -33.26 -23.23 -5.00
CA PHE A 294 -33.27 -22.92 -6.43
C PHE A 294 -32.51 -24.02 -7.15
#